data_AF-A0A942H2P1-F1
#
_entry.id   AF-A0A942H2P1-F1
#
_cell.length_a   1.000
_cell.length_b   1.000
_cell.length_c   1.000
_cell.angle_alpha   90.00
_cell.angle_beta   90.00
_cell.angle_gamma   90.00
#
_symmetry.space_group_name_H-M   'P 1'
#
loop_
_entity.id
_entity.type
_entity.pdbx_description
1 polymer ?
#
loop_
_entity_poly.entity_id
_entity_poly.type
_entity_poly.pdbx_seq_one_letter_code
_entity_poly.pdbx_strand_id
1 'polypeptide(L)'
;MFCPKCGGADQSPETFCRRCGVFLPDLNNPRKKPTTPVQNLNVNAVLSALTVLASATLAILLYVILGFRENTHPLIYITAGFLIAITGWNIQTFWRTMLLRRQLKRPTPSDQAVDQDRSLKNESAVELPPANFEDLVPPSVVDATTRHLDPESVSTKSKQ
;
A
#
# COMPACT_ATOMS: atom_id res chain seq x y z
N MET A 1 -25.09 4.10 -17.46
CA MET A 1 -25.42 3.03 -16.50
C MET A 1 -26.46 3.53 -15.50
N PHE A 2 -27.20 2.63 -14.85
CA PHE A 2 -28.22 2.98 -13.87
C PHE A 2 -27.63 3.08 -12.45
N CYS A 3 -28.13 4.01 -11.64
CA CYS A 3 -27.78 4.08 -10.22
C CYS A 3 -28.51 2.98 -9.43
N PRO A 4 -27.80 2.13 -8.66
CA PRO A 4 -28.44 1.04 -7.90
C PRO A 4 -29.32 1.54 -6.74
N LYS A 5 -29.12 2.78 -6.28
CA LYS A 5 -29.86 3.33 -5.14
C LYS A 5 -31.12 4.10 -5.53
N CYS A 6 -31.13 4.76 -6.69
CA CYS A 6 -32.23 5.65 -7.09
C CYS A 6 -32.76 5.41 -8.50
N GLY A 7 -32.26 4.40 -9.22
CA GLY A 7 -32.74 4.02 -10.57
C GLY A 7 -32.49 5.06 -11.66
N GLY A 8 -31.69 6.10 -11.40
CA GLY A 8 -31.44 7.17 -12.38
C GLY A 8 -30.68 6.63 -13.59
N ALA A 9 -31.18 6.90 -14.79
CA ALA A 9 -30.54 6.58 -16.07
C ALA A 9 -29.40 7.57 -16.40
N ASP A 10 -28.63 7.25 -17.44
CA ASP A 10 -27.61 8.13 -18.06
C ASP A 10 -26.50 8.67 -17.14
N GLN A 11 -26.00 7.85 -16.22
CA GLN A 11 -24.80 8.18 -15.45
C GLN A 11 -23.54 7.58 -16.09
N SER A 12 -22.42 8.32 -16.06
CA SER A 12 -21.09 7.89 -16.50
C SER A 12 -20.30 7.20 -15.38
N PRO A 13 -19.48 6.18 -15.68
CA PRO A 13 -18.63 5.50 -14.69
C PRO A 13 -17.70 6.48 -13.96
N GLU A 14 -17.38 6.18 -12.70
CA GLU A 14 -16.55 7.01 -11.81
C GLU A 14 -17.10 8.41 -11.52
N THR A 15 -18.43 8.60 -11.59
CA THR A 15 -19.08 9.88 -11.23
C THR A 15 -20.09 9.71 -10.10
N PHE A 16 -20.40 10.82 -9.45
CA PHE A 16 -21.47 10.87 -8.45
C PHE A 16 -22.83 10.96 -9.12
N CYS A 17 -23.80 10.20 -8.60
CA CYS A 17 -25.17 10.30 -9.06
C CYS A 17 -25.72 11.70 -8.81
N ARG A 18 -26.24 12.35 -9.86
CA ARG A 18 -26.85 13.69 -9.75
C ARG A 18 -28.09 13.77 -8.87
N ARG A 19 -28.76 12.63 -8.60
CA ARG A 19 -30.02 12.59 -7.85
C ARG A 19 -29.84 12.20 -6.38
N CYS A 20 -28.94 11.27 -6.07
CA CYS A 20 -28.74 10.76 -4.72
C CYS A 20 -27.33 11.00 -4.15
N GLY A 21 -26.41 11.60 -4.92
CA GLY A 21 -25.06 11.94 -4.47
C GLY A 21 -24.15 10.74 -4.19
N VAL A 22 -24.58 9.52 -4.49
CA VAL A 22 -23.76 8.32 -4.28
C VAL A 22 -22.73 8.18 -5.39
N PHE A 23 -21.50 7.83 -5.04
CA PHE A 23 -20.45 7.51 -6.01
C PHE A 23 -20.75 6.20 -6.73
N LEU A 24 -20.76 6.20 -8.08
CA LEU A 24 -20.97 5.00 -8.87
C LEU A 24 -19.60 4.44 -9.32
N PRO A 25 -19.13 3.32 -8.74
CA PRO A 25 -17.94 2.65 -9.25
C PRO A 25 -18.20 2.08 -10.65
N ASP A 26 -17.17 2.05 -11.48
CA ASP A 26 -17.26 1.39 -12.78
C ASP A 26 -17.46 -0.13 -12.59
N LEU A 27 -18.66 -0.60 -12.94
CA LEU A 27 -19.05 -2.01 -12.83
C LEU A 27 -18.46 -2.86 -13.98
N ASN A 28 -18.16 -2.23 -15.11
CA ASN A 28 -17.62 -2.94 -16.29
C ASN A 28 -16.11 -3.14 -16.17
N ASN A 29 -15.45 -2.27 -15.42
CA ASN A 29 -14.04 -2.37 -15.12
C ASN A 29 -13.86 -2.27 -13.60
N PRO A 30 -14.23 -3.32 -12.84
CA PRO A 30 -14.00 -3.33 -11.40
C PRO A 30 -12.50 -3.08 -11.23
N ARG A 31 -12.14 -1.88 -10.75
CA ARG A 31 -10.74 -1.47 -10.57
C ARG A 31 -9.99 -2.67 -10.00
N LYS A 32 -8.97 -3.14 -10.74
CA LYS A 32 -8.06 -4.20 -10.28
C LYS A 32 -7.80 -3.92 -8.81
N LYS A 33 -8.19 -4.85 -7.94
CA LYS A 33 -8.16 -4.71 -6.47
C LYS A 33 -6.95 -3.86 -6.10
N PRO A 34 -7.11 -2.80 -5.28
CA PRO A 34 -5.98 -1.97 -4.87
C PRO A 34 -4.86 -2.90 -4.46
N THR A 35 -3.71 -2.83 -5.15
CA THR A 35 -2.58 -3.72 -4.93
C THR A 35 -2.29 -3.67 -3.46
N THR A 36 -2.59 -4.75 -2.75
CA THR A 36 -2.46 -4.72 -1.30
C THR A 36 -0.99 -4.47 -1.00
N PRO A 37 -0.66 -3.68 0.04
CA PRO A 37 0.73 -3.41 0.39
C PRO A 37 1.53 -4.71 0.52
N VAL A 38 0.87 -5.81 0.93
CA VAL A 38 1.42 -7.17 0.98
C VAL A 38 1.89 -7.68 -0.40
N GLN A 39 1.14 -7.44 -1.47
CA GLN A 39 1.51 -7.87 -2.82
C GLN A 39 2.74 -7.10 -3.33
N ASN A 40 2.82 -5.78 -3.07
CA ASN A 40 3.99 -4.97 -3.42
C ASN A 40 5.24 -5.41 -2.65
N LEU A 41 5.10 -5.75 -1.35
CA LEU A 41 6.19 -6.30 -0.55
C LEU A 41 6.62 -7.70 -1.02
N ASN A 42 5.72 -8.48 -1.61
CA ASN A 42 6.04 -9.78 -2.22
C ASN A 42 6.86 -9.64 -3.50
N VAL A 43 6.39 -8.81 -4.43
CA VAL A 43 7.10 -8.56 -5.68
C VAL A 43 8.49 -7.98 -5.42
N ASN A 44 8.61 -6.99 -4.52
CA ASN A 44 9.89 -6.37 -4.22
C ASN A 44 10.89 -7.35 -3.54
N ALA A 45 10.41 -8.24 -2.68
CA ALA A 45 11.25 -9.24 -2.05
C ALA A 45 11.76 -10.28 -3.05
N VAL A 46 10.91 -10.73 -3.98
CA VAL A 46 11.30 -11.67 -5.05
C VAL A 46 12.31 -11.01 -5.97
N LEU A 47 12.08 -9.77 -6.37
CA LEU A 47 13.01 -9.01 -7.19
C LEU A 47 14.37 -8.86 -6.50
N SER A 48 14.38 -8.45 -5.23
CA SER A 48 15.61 -8.33 -4.43
C SER A 48 16.36 -9.66 -4.32
N ALA A 49 15.64 -10.77 -4.13
CA ALA A 49 16.24 -12.11 -4.05
C ALA A 49 16.89 -12.54 -5.37
N LEU A 50 16.22 -12.29 -6.51
CA LEU A 50 16.78 -12.57 -7.84
C LEU A 50 18.00 -11.70 -8.12
N THR A 51 17.97 -10.42 -7.74
CA THR A 51 19.12 -9.53 -7.87
C THR A 51 20.31 -10.03 -7.07
N VAL A 52 20.11 -10.46 -5.82
CA VAL A 52 21.18 -11.05 -4.98
C VAL A 52 21.77 -12.30 -5.63
N LEU A 53 20.93 -13.19 -6.14
CA LEU A 53 21.38 -14.40 -6.84
C LEU A 53 22.24 -14.05 -8.07
N ALA A 54 21.74 -13.15 -8.93
CA ALA A 54 22.46 -12.73 -10.13
C ALA A 54 23.77 -12.00 -9.81
N SER A 55 23.76 -11.05 -8.87
CA SER A 55 24.96 -10.27 -8.52
C SER A 55 26.00 -11.11 -7.80
N ALA A 56 25.59 -11.99 -6.89
CA ALA A 56 26.51 -12.87 -6.17
C ALA A 56 27.15 -13.90 -7.11
N THR A 57 26.35 -14.55 -7.97
CA THR A 57 26.89 -15.51 -8.96
C THR A 57 27.88 -14.85 -9.91
N LEU A 58 27.58 -13.65 -10.40
CA LEU A 58 28.49 -12.89 -11.26
C LEU A 58 29.77 -12.48 -10.53
N ALA A 59 29.67 -11.99 -9.28
CA ALA A 59 30.82 -11.64 -8.47
C ALA A 59 31.74 -12.84 -8.19
N ILE A 60 31.15 -14.00 -7.88
CA ILE A 60 31.88 -15.26 -7.67
C ILE A 60 32.59 -15.69 -8.96
N LEU A 61 31.89 -15.66 -10.10
CA LEU A 61 32.48 -15.99 -11.40
C LEU A 61 33.68 -15.10 -11.73
N LEU A 62 33.55 -13.78 -11.53
CA LEU A 62 34.63 -12.83 -11.74
C LEU A 62 35.82 -13.12 -10.80
N TYR A 63 35.55 -13.42 -9.53
CA TYR A 63 36.60 -13.70 -8.55
C TYR A 63 37.33 -15.02 -8.84
N VAL A 64 36.60 -16.09 -9.16
CA VAL A 64 37.16 -17.42 -9.42
C VAL A 64 37.95 -17.44 -10.74
N ILE A 65 37.44 -16.79 -11.79
CA ILE A 65 38.05 -16.86 -13.13
C ILE A 65 39.17 -15.82 -13.30
N LEU A 66 39.03 -14.61 -12.74
CA LEU A 66 39.94 -13.49 -13.00
C LEU A 66 40.69 -12.98 -11.75
N GLY A 67 40.28 -13.37 -10.53
CA GLY A 67 40.73 -12.75 -9.28
C GLY A 67 42.22 -12.93 -8.94
N PHE A 68 42.92 -13.87 -9.56
CA PHE A 68 44.32 -14.20 -9.24
C PHE A 68 45.25 -14.19 -10.45
N ARG A 69 44.87 -13.50 -11.54
CA ARG A 69 45.71 -13.38 -12.73
C ARG A 69 46.53 -12.09 -12.67
N GLU A 70 47.83 -12.20 -12.95
CA GLU A 70 48.80 -11.09 -12.86
C GLU A 70 48.53 -9.96 -13.89
N ASN A 71 47.78 -10.25 -14.96
CA ASN A 71 47.42 -9.29 -16.02
C ASN A 71 45.96 -8.81 -15.94
N THR A 72 45.30 -8.95 -14.79
CA THR A 72 43.89 -8.56 -14.64
C THR A 72 43.75 -7.03 -14.56
N HIS A 73 42.94 -6.46 -15.46
CA HIS A 73 42.68 -5.02 -15.48
C HIS A 73 42.01 -4.56 -14.16
N PRO A 74 42.45 -3.45 -13.53
CA PRO A 74 41.94 -3.00 -12.22
C PRO A 74 40.42 -2.76 -12.19
N LEU A 75 39.83 -2.47 -13.36
CA LEU A 75 38.37 -2.33 -13.53
C LEU A 75 37.59 -3.56 -13.04
N ILE A 76 38.16 -4.76 -13.13
CA ILE A 76 37.48 -6.00 -12.71
C ILE A 76 37.31 -6.07 -11.19
N TYR A 77 38.28 -5.57 -10.43
CA TYR A 77 38.17 -5.47 -8.97
C TYR A 77 37.14 -4.42 -8.56
N ILE A 78 37.06 -3.31 -9.29
CA ILE A 78 36.06 -2.26 -9.05
C ILE A 78 34.65 -2.80 -9.32
N THR A 79 34.44 -3.49 -10.44
CA THR A 79 33.13 -4.09 -10.76
C THR A 79 32.74 -5.18 -9.77
N ALA A 80 33.66 -6.05 -9.38
CA ALA A 80 33.43 -7.05 -8.34
C ALA A 80 33.04 -6.40 -7.00
N GLY A 81 33.74 -5.35 -6.58
CA GLY A 81 33.40 -4.56 -5.39
C GLY A 81 32.00 -3.96 -5.48
N PHE A 82 31.61 -3.41 -6.63
CA PHE A 82 30.28 -2.83 -6.85
C PHE A 82 29.18 -3.90 -6.79
N LEU A 83 29.41 -5.08 -7.36
CA LEU A 83 28.48 -6.20 -7.28
C LEU A 83 28.29 -6.68 -5.84
N ILE A 84 29.36 -6.74 -5.05
CA ILE A 84 29.29 -7.08 -3.62
C ILE A 84 28.49 -6.02 -2.85
N ALA A 85 28.73 -4.73 -3.11
CA ALA A 85 27.99 -3.63 -2.48
C ALA A 85 26.49 -3.69 -2.78
N ILE A 86 26.12 -3.91 -4.05
CA ILE A 86 24.72 -4.11 -4.47
C ILE A 86 24.12 -5.33 -3.75
N THR A 87 24.87 -6.42 -3.66
CA THR A 87 24.43 -7.64 -2.98
C THR A 87 24.13 -7.36 -1.51
N GLY A 88 25.04 -6.67 -0.80
CA GLY A 88 24.85 -6.27 0.60
C GLY A 88 23.62 -5.37 0.80
N TRP A 89 23.43 -4.38 -0.08
CA TRP A 89 22.26 -3.49 -0.03
C TRP A 89 20.93 -4.24 -0.20
N ASN A 90 20.88 -5.16 -1.16
CA ASN A 90 19.68 -5.97 -1.40
C ASN A 90 19.40 -6.94 -0.25
N ILE A 91 20.44 -7.54 0.35
CA ILE A 91 20.29 -8.37 1.56
C ILE A 91 19.71 -7.55 2.71
N GLN A 92 20.20 -6.33 2.94
CA GLN A 92 19.69 -5.44 3.98
C GLN A 92 18.20 -5.09 3.74
N THR A 93 17.85 -4.77 2.50
CA THR A 93 16.46 -4.45 2.11
C THR A 93 15.55 -5.66 2.27
N PHE A 94 16.02 -6.85 1.89
CA PHE A 94 15.32 -8.11 2.09
C PHE A 94 15.08 -8.41 3.56
N TRP A 95 16.11 -8.22 4.41
CA TRP A 95 16.00 -8.43 5.85
C TRP A 95 14.97 -7.50 6.49
N ARG A 96 15.01 -6.20 6.16
CA ARG A 96 14.01 -5.22 6.63
C ARG A 96 12.59 -5.62 6.20
N THR A 97 12.43 -6.06 4.96
CA THR A 97 11.15 -6.56 4.43
C THR A 97 10.67 -7.79 5.18
N MET A 98 11.58 -8.72 5.51
CA MET A 98 11.26 -9.91 6.30
C MET A 98 10.84 -9.55 7.73
N LEU A 99 11.49 -8.57 8.35
CA LEU A 99 11.14 -8.09 9.69
C LEU A 99 9.74 -7.46 9.72
N LEU A 100 9.41 -6.63 8.72
CA LEU A 100 8.07 -6.07 8.54
C LEU A 100 7.01 -7.16 8.36
N ARG A 101 7.32 -8.20 7.57
CA ARG A 101 6.41 -9.35 7.42
C ARG A 101 6.20 -10.11 8.73
N ARG A 102 7.22 -10.24 9.57
CA ARG A 102 7.08 -10.87 10.89
C ARG A 102 6.14 -10.08 11.79
N GLN A 103 6.18 -8.75 11.72
CA GLN A 103 5.26 -7.89 12.48
C GLN A 103 3.83 -7.95 11.93
N LEU A 104 3.65 -7.96 10.60
CA LEU A 104 2.31 -8.12 9.99
C LEU A 104 1.70 -9.50 10.23
N LYS A 105 2.52 -10.55 10.38
CA LYS A 105 2.05 -11.91 10.66
C LYS A 105 1.69 -12.14 12.13
N ARG A 106 1.96 -11.20 13.06
CA ARG A 106 1.32 -11.26 14.38
C ARG A 106 -0.16 -10.98 14.14
N PRO A 107 -1.04 -12.00 14.23
CA PRO A 107 -2.45 -11.77 14.03
C PRO A 107 -2.88 -10.89 15.20
N THR A 108 -3.30 -9.66 14.92
CA THR A 108 -4.22 -8.98 15.83
C THR A 108 -5.47 -9.88 15.86
N PRO A 109 -5.90 -10.39 17.03
CA PRO A 109 -7.04 -11.32 17.12
C PRO A 109 -8.34 -10.78 16.51
N SER A 110 -8.40 -9.50 16.14
CA SER A 110 -9.52 -8.86 15.45
C SER A 110 -9.68 -9.22 13.97
N ASP A 111 -8.61 -9.62 13.26
CA ASP A 111 -8.69 -9.83 11.79
C ASP A 111 -9.12 -11.25 11.40
N GLN A 112 -8.98 -12.24 12.30
CA GLN A 112 -9.47 -13.61 12.05
C GLN A 112 -11.00 -13.72 12.18
N ALA A 113 -11.66 -12.77 12.84
CA ALA A 113 -13.12 -12.73 12.93
C ALA A 113 -13.80 -12.29 11.62
N VAL A 114 -13.08 -11.62 10.70
CA VAL A 114 -13.69 -11.06 9.48
C VAL A 114 -13.69 -12.04 8.31
N ASP A 115 -12.69 -12.92 8.21
CA ASP A 115 -12.59 -13.88 7.09
C ASP A 115 -13.27 -15.23 7.37
N GLN A 116 -13.44 -15.62 8.64
CA GLN A 116 -14.12 -16.88 8.98
C GLN A 116 -15.65 -16.77 8.91
N ASP A 117 -16.21 -15.56 9.03
CA ASP A 117 -17.65 -15.30 8.88
C ASP A 117 -18.11 -15.18 7.40
N ARG A 118 -17.18 -14.92 6.48
CA ARG A 118 -17.53 -14.68 5.06
C ARG A 118 -17.64 -15.94 4.21
N SER A 119 -17.14 -17.08 4.69
CA SER A 119 -17.14 -18.33 3.93
C SER A 119 -18.26 -19.32 4.30
N LEU A 120 -19.14 -19.00 5.27
CA LEU A 120 -20.17 -19.92 5.75
C LEU A 120 -21.62 -19.41 5.72
N LYS A 121 -21.90 -18.22 5.17
CA LYS A 121 -23.29 -17.71 5.15
C LYS A 121 -23.81 -17.46 3.74
N ASN A 122 -24.11 -18.57 3.06
CA ASN A 122 -25.03 -18.58 1.92
C ASN A 122 -26.38 -19.12 2.40
N GLU A 123 -26.94 -18.50 3.44
CA GLU A 123 -28.26 -18.83 3.99
C GLU A 123 -29.08 -17.55 4.08
N SER A 124 -30.19 -17.57 3.33
CA SER A 124 -31.47 -16.85 3.45
C SER A 124 -31.50 -15.46 4.09
N ALA A 125 -32.23 -14.56 3.42
CA ALA A 125 -32.62 -13.23 3.87
C ALA A 125 -32.93 -13.16 5.37
N VAL A 126 -31.97 -12.65 6.15
CA VAL A 126 -32.19 -12.18 7.52
C VAL A 126 -32.30 -10.67 7.43
N GLU A 127 -33.51 -10.19 7.70
CA GLU A 127 -33.84 -8.78 7.88
C GLU A 127 -32.95 -8.23 9.02
N LEU A 128 -32.19 -7.17 8.72
CA LEU A 128 -31.34 -6.52 9.71
C LEU A 128 -32.24 -5.92 10.82
N PRO A 129 -31.90 -6.09 12.10
CA PRO A 129 -32.61 -5.40 13.16
C PRO A 129 -32.51 -3.87 12.98
N PRO A 130 -33.54 -3.11 13.38
CA PRO A 130 -33.56 -1.66 13.24
C PRO A 130 -32.35 -1.05 13.95
N ALA A 131 -31.71 -0.08 13.29
CA ALA A 131 -30.53 0.59 13.83
C ALA A 131 -30.84 1.19 15.20
N ASN A 132 -30.09 0.78 16.23
CA ASN A 132 -30.23 1.35 17.55
C ASN A 132 -29.42 2.65 17.62
N PHE A 133 -30.11 3.77 17.84
CA PHE A 133 -29.52 5.12 17.85
C PHE A 133 -29.17 5.63 19.25
N GLU A 134 -29.33 4.79 20.28
CA GLU A 134 -29.14 5.17 21.69
C GLU A 134 -27.68 5.51 22.04
N ASP A 135 -26.71 5.13 21.20
CA ASP A 135 -25.28 5.36 21.43
C ASP A 135 -24.60 6.14 20.29
N LEU A 136 -25.35 7.02 19.60
CA LEU A 136 -24.74 7.97 18.67
C LEU A 136 -24.03 9.08 19.45
N VAL A 137 -22.74 8.90 19.67
CA VAL A 137 -21.84 10.01 19.98
C VAL A 137 -21.75 10.89 18.72
N PRO A 138 -22.18 12.17 18.76
CA PRO A 138 -22.04 13.06 17.63
C PRO A 138 -20.55 13.17 17.27
N PRO A 139 -20.18 13.09 15.98
CA PRO A 139 -18.79 13.26 15.58
C PRO A 139 -18.35 14.69 15.92
N SER A 140 -17.66 14.87 17.05
CA SER A 140 -17.00 16.11 17.41
C SER A 140 -15.73 16.26 16.57
N VAL A 141 -15.92 16.59 15.30
CA VAL A 141 -14.85 16.99 14.39
C VAL A 141 -14.43 18.41 14.76
N VAL A 142 -13.77 18.59 15.91
CA VAL A 142 -13.25 19.93 16.29
C VAL A 142 -11.82 19.91 16.85
N ASP A 143 -11.25 18.77 17.22
CA ASP A 143 -10.09 18.82 18.13
C ASP A 143 -8.68 18.73 17.52
N ALA A 144 -8.47 18.81 16.19
CA ALA A 144 -7.12 18.64 15.64
C ALA A 144 -6.63 19.63 14.57
N THR A 145 -7.46 20.49 13.96
CA THR A 145 -7.00 21.32 12.82
C THR A 145 -7.21 22.83 12.95
N THR A 146 -7.83 23.34 14.00
CA THR A 146 -8.10 24.79 14.16
C THR A 146 -7.26 25.50 15.23
N ARG A 147 -6.35 24.79 15.93
CA ARG A 147 -5.55 25.38 17.03
C ARG A 147 -4.42 26.34 16.58
N HIS A 148 -4.17 26.51 15.29
CA HIS A 148 -3.09 27.37 14.77
C HIS A 148 -3.54 28.52 13.87
N LEU A 149 -4.78 28.98 14.02
CA LEU A 149 -5.17 30.29 13.48
C LEU A 149 -5.00 31.35 14.57
N ASP A 150 -3.79 31.91 14.67
CA ASP A 150 -3.57 33.14 15.43
C ASP A 150 -4.39 34.27 14.77
N PRO A 151 -5.28 34.96 15.51
CA PRO A 151 -6.10 36.04 14.97
C PRO A 151 -5.33 37.37 14.74
N GLU A 152 -4.00 37.39 14.82
CA GLU A 152 -3.22 38.63 14.96
C GLU A 152 -2.65 39.23 13.67
N SER A 153 -3.16 38.87 12.48
CA SER A 153 -2.66 39.42 11.20
C SER A 153 -3.69 40.14 10.32
N VAL A 154 -4.84 40.55 10.87
CA VAL A 154 -5.68 41.57 10.21
C VAL A 154 -5.35 42.96 10.77
N SER A 155 -4.11 43.40 10.51
CA SER A 155 -3.74 44.81 10.57
C SER A 155 -3.14 45.17 9.21
N THR A 156 -4.00 45.58 8.28
CA THR A 156 -3.56 46.41 7.16
C THR A 156 -4.55 47.55 6.90
N LYS A 157 -4.07 48.73 7.30
CA LYS A 157 -4.22 50.05 6.65
C LYS A 157 -5.56 50.78 6.79
N SER A 158 -5.66 51.51 7.89
CA SER A 158 -6.16 52.89 7.91
C SER A 158 -5.05 53.87 7.47
N LYS A 159 -5.46 55.05 6.96
CA LYS A 159 -4.73 56.11 6.23
C LYS A 159 -4.87 55.96 4.70
N GLN A 160 -5.42 56.91 3.96
CA GLN A 160 -5.52 58.35 4.16
C GLN A 160 -6.63 58.93 3.28
#